data_AF-A0AAX0YSC7-F1
#
_entry.id   AF-A0AAX0YSC7-F1
#
_cell.length_a   1.000
_cell.length_b   1.000
_cell.length_c   1.000
_cell.angle_alpha   90.00
_cell.angle_beta   90.00
_cell.angle_gamma   90.00
#
_symmetry.space_group_name_H-M   'P 1'
#
loop_
_entity.id
_entity.type
_entity.pdbx_description
1 polymer ?
#
loop_
_entity_poly.entity_id
_entity_poly.type
_entity_poly.pdbx_seq_one_letter_code
_entity_poly.pdbx_strand_id
1 'polypeptide(L)'
;MNRYFLLAVISLFLSLFCSYLLKAYFEMPIESTFSGIATVGVIIITFYTYEDQKKEKKRIDSEEEKNRTTTRQRDSAKLVVMQIDRADAVMKSAKKNGFISATLPKFIGESEWDKSKHILVDRLSSTDLDFINSYFIACEQLEESRSIVVNLEAEQLNEKARCIQRVLSTKVASEIEKNSPTDETMNNLFSFSDQLRNFYINPDYGQYSPNYQKLFFAQVLNENDTNIKGTTAYKALRAIAEMS
;
A
#
# COMPACT_ATOMS: atom_id res chain seq x y z
N MET A 1 17.49 14.29 43.27
CA MET A 1 17.71 15.67 43.77
C MET A 1 18.70 16.37 42.86
N ASN A 2 18.30 17.47 42.22
CA ASN A 2 19.03 18.08 41.12
C ASN A 2 20.32 18.74 41.63
N ARG A 3 21.50 18.39 41.08
CA ARG A 3 22.82 18.92 41.54
C ARG A 3 22.86 20.46 41.55
N TYR A 4 22.09 21.09 40.68
CA TYR A 4 21.95 22.54 40.58
C TYR A 4 21.10 23.17 41.69
N PHE A 5 20.10 22.44 42.21
CA PHE A 5 19.35 22.87 43.39
C PHE A 5 20.24 22.86 44.63
N LEU A 6 21.10 21.84 44.75
CA LEU A 6 22.10 21.77 45.82
C LEU A 6 23.09 22.94 45.72
N LEU A 7 23.58 23.26 44.51
CA LEU A 7 24.48 24.41 44.30
C LEU A 7 23.79 25.76 44.56
N ALA A 8 22.51 25.91 44.21
CA ALA A 8 21.74 27.11 44.52
C ALA A 8 21.56 27.29 46.03
N VAL A 9 21.23 26.22 46.75
CA VAL A 9 21.09 26.20 48.21
C VAL A 9 22.43 26.47 48.89
N ILE A 10 23.53 25.86 48.40
CA ILE A 10 24.88 26.10 48.91
C ILE A 10 25.32 27.54 48.66
N SER A 11 25.05 28.10 47.48
CA SER A 11 25.31 29.50 47.14
C SER A 11 24.58 30.45 48.09
N LEU A 12 23.30 30.21 48.34
CA LEU A 12 22.48 30.97 49.28
C LEU A 12 22.98 30.86 50.72
N PHE A 13 23.39 29.66 51.15
CA PHE A 13 23.96 29.44 52.48
C PHE A 13 25.31 30.13 52.65
N LEU A 14 26.19 29.99 51.65
CA LEU A 14 27.52 30.61 51.66
C LEU A 14 27.39 32.13 51.67
N SER A 15 26.42 32.67 50.92
CA SER A 15 26.14 34.10 50.91
C SER A 15 25.60 34.54 52.29
N LEU A 16 24.58 33.89 52.84
CA LEU A 16 24.05 34.22 54.18
C LEU A 16 25.13 34.17 55.27
N PHE A 17 26.01 33.17 55.21
CA PHE A 17 27.12 33.01 56.15
C PHE A 17 28.18 34.12 56.00
N CYS A 18 28.54 34.50 54.77
CA CYS A 18 29.48 35.60 54.53
C CYS A 18 28.89 36.95 54.95
N SER A 19 27.59 37.17 54.72
CA SER A 19 26.87 38.37 55.16
C SER A 19 26.86 38.49 56.69
N TYR A 20 26.61 37.38 57.39
CA TYR A 20 26.68 37.32 58.85
C TYR A 20 28.07 37.67 59.37
N LEU A 21 29.13 37.11 58.79
CA LEU A 21 30.52 37.40 59.17
C LEU A 21 30.91 38.86 58.91
N LEU A 22 30.56 39.42 57.75
CA LEU A 22 30.88 40.81 57.43
C LEU A 22 30.12 41.81 58.30
N LYS A 23 28.86 41.53 58.65
CA LYS A 23 28.08 42.35 59.58
C LYS A 23 28.62 42.27 61.01
N ALA A 24 29.09 41.10 61.43
CA ALA A 24 29.64 40.88 62.77
C ALA A 24 31.03 41.50 62.99
N TYR A 25 31.87 41.57 61.94
CA TYR A 25 33.26 42.01 62.07
C TYR A 25 33.58 43.40 61.49
N PHE A 26 32.75 43.94 60.58
CA PHE A 26 33.11 45.16 59.82
C PHE A 26 32.08 46.31 59.85
N GLU A 27 30.95 46.18 60.58
CA GLU A 27 29.92 47.24 60.73
C GLU A 27 29.50 47.95 59.41
N MET A 28 29.56 47.28 58.25
CA MET A 28 29.17 47.86 56.96
C MET A 28 27.68 47.63 56.62
N PRO A 29 27.00 48.61 55.99
CA PRO A 29 25.64 48.43 55.49
C PRO A 29 25.67 47.66 54.16
N ILE A 30 25.56 46.33 54.24
CA ILE A 30 25.81 45.39 53.12
C ILE A 30 24.54 45.02 52.34
N GLU A 31 23.36 45.50 52.76
CA GLU A 31 22.07 45.01 52.25
C GLU A 31 21.87 45.17 50.73
N SER A 32 22.42 46.22 50.10
CA SER A 32 22.23 46.49 48.67
C SER A 32 23.16 45.69 47.75
N THR A 33 24.41 45.46 48.14
CA THR A 33 25.43 44.76 47.33
C THR A 33 25.20 43.25 47.32
N PHE A 34 24.72 42.71 48.44
CA PHE A 34 24.47 41.29 48.62
C PHE A 34 23.24 40.80 47.86
N SER A 35 22.19 41.62 47.84
CA SER A 35 20.99 41.42 47.02
C SER A 35 21.34 41.33 45.52
N GLY A 36 22.25 42.20 45.05
CA GLY A 36 22.73 42.19 43.66
C GLY A 36 23.43 40.89 43.26
N ILE A 37 24.38 40.40 44.09
CA ILE A 37 25.14 39.17 43.81
C ILE A 37 24.23 37.94 43.84
N ALA A 38 23.33 37.85 44.82
CA ALA A 38 22.36 36.76 44.90
C ALA A 38 21.43 36.73 43.69
N THR A 39 20.95 37.91 43.24
CA THR A 39 20.09 38.03 42.06
C THR A 39 20.81 37.60 40.79
N VAL A 40 22.07 38.01 40.60
CA VAL A 40 22.90 37.57 39.47
C VAL A 40 23.15 36.06 39.49
N GLY A 41 23.42 35.49 40.67
CA GLY A 41 23.56 34.04 40.84
C GLY A 41 22.30 33.27 40.44
N VAL A 42 21.12 33.74 40.87
CA VAL A 42 19.83 33.15 40.48
C VAL A 42 19.58 33.28 38.98
N ILE A 43 19.89 34.43 38.37
CA ILE A 43 19.74 34.63 36.91
C ILE A 43 20.63 33.66 36.14
N ILE A 44 21.90 33.51 36.53
CA ILE A 44 22.84 32.58 35.87
C ILE A 44 22.32 31.13 35.98
N ILE A 45 21.92 30.70 37.17
CA ILE A 45 21.39 29.33 37.39
C ILE A 45 20.13 29.13 36.54
N THR A 46 19.22 30.09 36.55
CA THR A 46 17.97 30.02 35.75
C THR A 46 18.29 29.93 34.27
N PHE A 47 19.24 30.72 33.76
CA PHE A 47 19.64 30.70 32.36
C PHE A 47 20.25 29.34 31.96
N TYR A 48 21.15 28.79 32.77
CA TYR A 48 21.71 27.45 32.52
C TYR A 48 20.64 26.36 32.58
N THR A 49 19.74 26.39 33.56
CA THR A 49 18.64 25.41 33.63
C THR A 49 17.69 25.52 32.44
N TYR A 50 17.44 26.74 31.95
CA TYR A 50 16.62 26.96 30.77
C TYR A 50 17.30 26.45 29.50
N GLU A 51 18.60 26.66 29.33
CA GLU A 51 19.35 26.11 28.21
C GLU A 51 19.36 24.58 28.21
N ASP A 52 19.57 23.96 29.37
CA ASP A 52 19.54 22.50 29.50
C ASP A 52 18.14 21.94 29.22
N GLN A 53 17.08 22.56 29.75
CA GLN A 53 15.71 22.18 29.42
C GLN A 53 15.39 22.34 27.93
N LYS A 54 15.90 23.39 27.29
CA LYS A 54 15.73 23.63 25.84
C LYS A 54 16.46 22.57 25.00
N LYS A 55 17.67 22.15 25.41
CA LYS A 55 18.40 21.06 24.74
C LYS A 55 17.69 19.73 24.90
N GLU A 56 17.21 19.44 26.11
CA GLU A 56 16.50 18.18 26.39
C GLU A 56 15.18 18.10 25.63
N LYS A 57 14.39 19.19 25.61
CA LYS A 57 13.17 19.26 24.81
C LYS A 57 13.44 19.01 23.31
N LYS A 58 14.49 19.62 22.75
CA LYS A 58 14.88 19.37 21.35
C LYS A 58 15.25 17.91 21.08
N ARG A 59 15.89 17.23 22.03
CA ARG A 59 16.20 15.80 21.91
C ARG A 59 14.93 14.96 21.89
N ILE A 60 14.02 15.20 22.83
CA ILE A 60 12.73 14.51 22.90
C ILE A 60 11.94 14.73 21.61
N ASP A 61 11.80 15.97 21.14
CA ASP A 61 11.10 16.30 19.90
C ASP A 61 11.73 15.57 18.69
N SER A 62 13.06 15.49 18.62
CA SER A 62 13.77 14.76 17.55
C SER A 62 13.58 13.25 17.61
N GLU A 63 13.49 12.69 18.81
CA GLU A 63 13.29 11.26 19.05
C GLU A 63 11.85 10.85 18.75
N GLU A 64 10.88 11.67 19.13
CA GLU A 64 9.48 11.50 18.73
C GLU A 64 9.32 11.52 17.21
N GLU A 65 9.94 12.48 16.52
CA GLU A 65 9.82 12.58 15.06
C GLU A 65 10.46 11.37 14.36
N LYS A 66 11.60 10.89 14.87
CA LYS A 66 12.25 9.66 14.39
C LYS A 66 11.35 8.44 14.62
N ASN A 67 10.69 8.35 15.78
CA ASN A 67 9.78 7.25 16.09
C ASN A 67 8.52 7.28 15.20
N ARG A 68 7.98 8.46 14.90
CA ARG A 68 6.87 8.61 13.94
C ARG A 68 7.28 8.19 12.53
N THR A 69 8.45 8.63 12.08
CA THR A 69 8.99 8.29 10.76
C THR A 69 9.21 6.79 10.60
N THR A 70 9.83 6.15 11.60
CA THR A 70 10.06 4.69 11.59
C THR A 70 8.75 3.90 11.62
N THR A 71 7.76 4.33 12.41
CA THR A 71 6.43 3.72 12.44
C THR A 71 5.75 3.82 11.07
N ARG A 72 5.78 5.01 10.45
CA ARG A 72 5.23 5.23 9.11
C ARG A 72 5.91 4.37 8.05
N GLN A 73 7.24 4.28 8.09
CA GLN A 73 8.02 3.41 7.20
C GLN A 73 7.62 1.94 7.36
N ARG A 74 7.48 1.46 8.59
CA ARG A 74 7.05 0.09 8.87
C ARG A 74 5.66 -0.19 8.32
N ASP A 75 4.70 0.70 8.58
CA ASP A 75 3.32 0.49 8.17
C ASP A 75 3.16 0.57 6.64
N SER A 76 3.88 1.49 5.98
CA SER A 76 4.02 1.52 4.52
C SER A 76 4.63 0.25 3.96
N ALA A 77 5.72 -0.25 4.55
CA ALA A 77 6.35 -1.49 4.11
C ALA A 77 5.41 -2.70 4.25
N LYS A 78 4.61 -2.78 5.33
CA LYS A 78 3.58 -3.82 5.51
C LYS A 78 2.57 -3.82 4.38
N LEU A 79 2.04 -2.66 3.99
CA LEU A 79 1.07 -2.54 2.89
C LEU A 79 1.66 -3.04 1.57
N VAL A 80 2.89 -2.64 1.26
CA VAL A 80 3.61 -3.08 0.06
C VAL A 80 3.84 -4.59 0.08
N VAL A 81 4.30 -5.16 1.19
CA VAL A 81 4.52 -6.61 1.33
C VAL A 81 3.22 -7.39 1.18
N MET A 82 2.13 -6.95 1.81
CA MET A 82 0.82 -7.60 1.66
C MET A 82 0.32 -7.56 0.21
N GLN A 83 0.56 -6.46 -0.51
CA GLN A 83 0.18 -6.35 -1.91
C GLN A 83 1.02 -7.29 -2.80
N ILE A 84 2.33 -7.37 -2.57
CA ILE A 84 3.20 -8.35 -3.23
C ILE A 84 2.70 -9.78 -2.95
N ASP A 85 2.36 -10.07 -1.70
CA ASP A 85 1.90 -11.40 -1.29
C ASP A 85 0.58 -11.78 -1.98
N ARG A 86 -0.34 -10.82 -2.11
CA ARG A 86 -1.59 -10.99 -2.84
C ARG A 86 -1.35 -11.20 -4.34
N ALA A 87 -0.53 -10.36 -4.97
CA ALA A 87 -0.23 -10.47 -6.40
C ALA A 87 0.42 -11.82 -6.74
N ASP A 88 1.37 -12.28 -5.91
CA ASP A 88 1.99 -13.60 -6.05
C ASP A 88 0.98 -14.75 -5.89
N ALA A 89 0.03 -14.65 -4.96
CA ALA A 89 -1.02 -15.66 -4.79
C ALA A 89 -1.93 -15.76 -6.03
N VAL A 90 -2.30 -14.61 -6.62
CA VAL A 90 -3.06 -14.54 -7.86
C VAL A 90 -2.25 -15.13 -9.02
N MET A 91 -0.97 -14.77 -9.14
CA MET A 91 -0.05 -15.30 -10.15
C MET A 91 0.05 -16.82 -10.09
N LYS A 92 0.22 -17.38 -8.89
CA LYS A 92 0.26 -18.84 -8.67
C LYS A 92 -1.05 -19.52 -9.04
N SER A 93 -2.18 -18.93 -8.67
CA SER A 93 -3.50 -19.44 -9.06
C SER A 93 -3.68 -19.43 -10.58
N ALA A 94 -3.26 -18.36 -11.23
CA ALA A 94 -3.35 -18.20 -12.67
C ALA A 94 -2.48 -19.26 -13.38
N LYS A 95 -1.22 -19.44 -12.95
CA LYS A 95 -0.31 -20.47 -13.48
C LYS A 95 -0.86 -21.88 -13.29
N LYS A 96 -1.44 -22.18 -12.12
CA LYS A 96 -2.04 -23.49 -11.81
C LYS A 96 -3.20 -23.81 -12.76
N ASN A 97 -4.05 -22.83 -13.04
CA ASN A 97 -5.23 -23.02 -13.89
C ASN A 97 -4.86 -22.98 -15.38
N GLY A 98 -3.78 -22.28 -15.75
CA GLY A 98 -3.27 -22.20 -17.12
C GLY A 98 -4.03 -21.25 -18.04
N PHE A 99 -4.90 -20.39 -17.51
CA PHE A 99 -5.63 -19.37 -18.27
C PHE A 99 -6.00 -18.15 -17.38
N ILE A 100 -6.10 -16.96 -17.98
CA ILE A 100 -6.84 -15.82 -17.42
C ILE A 100 -8.33 -16.05 -17.67
N SER A 101 -9.16 -15.78 -16.67
CA SER A 101 -10.61 -15.72 -16.84
C SER A 101 -11.20 -14.53 -16.10
N ALA A 102 -12.45 -14.21 -16.40
CA ALA A 102 -13.25 -13.26 -15.63
C ALA A 102 -13.31 -13.54 -14.11
N THR A 103 -13.08 -14.79 -13.69
CA THR A 103 -13.08 -15.18 -12.27
C THR A 103 -11.73 -15.02 -11.59
N LEU A 104 -10.67 -14.74 -12.35
CA LEU A 104 -9.35 -14.50 -11.77
C LEU A 104 -9.37 -13.17 -11.00
N PRO A 105 -8.97 -13.15 -9.72
CA PRO A 105 -8.86 -11.92 -8.97
C PRO A 105 -7.87 -10.96 -9.62
N LYS A 106 -8.05 -9.65 -9.39
CA LYS A 106 -7.08 -8.65 -9.85
C LYS A 106 -5.71 -8.88 -9.24
N PHE A 107 -4.66 -8.71 -10.05
CA PHE A 107 -3.27 -8.80 -9.58
C PHE A 107 -2.95 -7.64 -8.65
N ILE A 108 -3.20 -6.42 -9.12
CA ILE A 108 -3.03 -5.16 -8.39
C ILE A 108 -4.23 -4.25 -8.65
N GLY A 109 -4.60 -3.46 -7.65
CA GLY A 109 -5.59 -2.39 -7.76
C GLY A 109 -4.87 -1.05 -7.90
N GLU A 110 -4.93 -0.23 -6.85
CA GLU A 110 -4.03 0.92 -6.71
C GLU A 110 -2.66 0.46 -6.20
N SER A 111 -1.59 0.99 -6.78
CA SER A 111 -0.21 0.68 -6.39
C SER A 111 0.12 1.29 -5.03
N GLU A 112 0.20 0.46 -3.98
CA GLU A 112 0.68 0.88 -2.66
C GLU A 112 2.17 1.24 -2.70
N TRP A 113 2.88 0.73 -3.69
CA TRP A 113 4.26 1.11 -3.98
C TRP A 113 4.38 2.58 -4.38
N ASP A 114 3.57 3.06 -5.31
CA ASP A 114 3.62 4.47 -5.73
C ASP A 114 3.30 5.43 -4.60
N LYS A 115 2.37 5.04 -3.73
CA LYS A 115 2.04 5.81 -2.52
C LYS A 115 3.16 5.79 -1.48
N SER A 116 3.93 4.71 -1.39
CA SER A 116 4.87 4.48 -0.28
C SER A 116 6.35 4.65 -0.64
N LYS A 117 6.72 4.69 -1.92
CA LYS A 117 8.13 4.69 -2.36
C LYS A 117 8.96 5.84 -1.78
N HIS A 118 8.37 7.04 -1.69
CA HIS A 118 9.03 8.22 -1.13
C HIS A 118 9.27 8.12 0.39
N ILE A 119 8.52 7.27 1.09
CA ILE A 119 8.67 7.03 2.53
C ILE A 119 9.78 6.00 2.78
N LEU A 120 9.94 5.05 1.85
CA LEU A 120 10.84 3.91 1.96
C LEU A 120 12.21 4.14 1.34
N VAL A 121 12.40 5.24 0.59
CA VAL A 121 13.63 5.54 -0.17
C VAL A 121 14.89 5.51 0.70
N ASP A 122 14.81 5.97 1.95
CA ASP A 122 15.96 6.02 2.87
C ASP A 122 16.33 4.65 3.47
N ARG A 123 15.45 3.65 3.32
CA ARG A 123 15.60 2.32 3.95
C ARG A 123 15.95 1.22 2.94
N LEU A 124 15.89 1.51 1.65
CA LEU A 124 16.14 0.59 0.57
C LEU A 124 17.33 1.06 -0.25
N SER A 125 18.11 0.12 -0.80
CA SER A 125 19.14 0.48 -1.76
C SER A 125 18.50 0.94 -3.09
N SER A 126 19.23 1.69 -3.90
CA SER A 126 18.76 2.08 -5.24
C SER A 126 18.41 0.86 -6.09
N THR A 127 19.22 -0.20 -6.01
CA THR A 127 18.96 -1.46 -6.71
C THR A 127 17.68 -2.15 -6.23
N ASP A 128 17.41 -2.14 -4.93
CA ASP A 128 16.17 -2.73 -4.40
C ASP A 128 14.95 -1.90 -4.84
N LEU A 129 15.05 -0.57 -4.81
CA LEU A 129 14.01 0.35 -5.27
C LEU A 129 13.67 0.11 -6.73
N ASP A 130 14.67 0.03 -7.60
CA ASP A 130 14.50 -0.22 -9.04
C ASP A 130 13.86 -1.59 -9.27
N PHE A 131 14.30 -2.63 -8.56
CA PHE A 131 13.75 -3.96 -8.70
C PHE A 131 12.27 -4.05 -8.25
N ILE A 132 11.94 -3.42 -7.11
CA ILE A 132 10.54 -3.36 -6.63
C ILE A 132 9.70 -2.58 -7.64
N ASN A 133 10.22 -1.47 -8.17
CA ASN A 133 9.52 -0.68 -9.17
C ASN A 133 9.23 -1.49 -10.45
N SER A 134 10.22 -2.21 -10.97
CA SER A 134 10.02 -3.11 -12.12
C SER A 134 8.99 -4.19 -11.85
N TYR A 135 8.96 -4.77 -10.64
CA TYR A 135 7.95 -5.74 -10.25
C TYR A 135 6.52 -5.17 -10.28
N PHE A 136 6.33 -3.97 -9.72
CA PHE A 136 5.02 -3.31 -9.73
C PHE A 136 4.56 -2.96 -11.14
N ILE A 137 5.46 -2.46 -11.99
CA ILE A 137 5.18 -2.21 -13.42
C ILE A 137 4.74 -3.49 -14.12
N ALA A 138 5.45 -4.60 -13.91
CA ALA A 138 5.09 -5.89 -14.51
C ALA A 138 3.70 -6.36 -14.03
N CYS A 139 3.37 -6.17 -12.75
CA CYS A 139 2.06 -6.51 -12.22
C CYS A 139 0.93 -5.63 -12.78
N GLU A 140 1.20 -4.35 -13.04
CA GLU A 140 0.25 -3.43 -13.69
C GLU A 140 -0.01 -3.86 -15.15
N GLN A 141 1.04 -4.20 -15.89
CA GLN A 141 0.91 -4.72 -17.26
C GLN A 141 0.11 -6.03 -17.31
N LEU A 142 0.31 -6.91 -16.32
CA LEU A 142 -0.46 -8.14 -16.17
C LEU A 142 -1.93 -7.86 -15.86
N GLU A 143 -2.23 -6.87 -15.01
CA GLU A 143 -3.60 -6.48 -14.71
C GLU A 143 -4.30 -5.83 -15.92
N GLU A 144 -3.60 -5.00 -16.68
CA GLU A 144 -4.11 -4.42 -17.93
C GLU A 144 -4.43 -5.53 -18.94
N SER A 145 -3.48 -6.46 -19.13
CA SER A 145 -3.67 -7.62 -20.01
C SER A 145 -4.84 -8.49 -19.55
N ARG A 146 -4.98 -8.73 -18.24
CA ARG A 146 -6.12 -9.43 -17.66
C ARG A 146 -7.43 -8.70 -17.99
N SER A 147 -7.48 -7.39 -17.81
CA SER A 147 -8.65 -6.56 -18.10
C SER A 147 -9.07 -6.66 -19.57
N ILE A 148 -8.11 -6.57 -20.49
CA ILE A 148 -8.34 -6.70 -21.94
C ILE A 148 -8.92 -8.08 -22.27
N VAL A 149 -8.32 -9.15 -21.76
CA VAL A 149 -8.79 -10.53 -22.01
C VAL A 149 -10.21 -10.70 -21.49
N VAL A 150 -10.52 -10.23 -20.27
CA VAL A 150 -11.86 -10.36 -19.68
C VAL A 150 -12.89 -9.56 -20.47
N ASN A 151 -12.55 -8.36 -20.95
CA ASN A 151 -13.45 -7.57 -21.79
C ASN A 151 -13.70 -8.24 -23.15
N LEU A 152 -12.64 -8.79 -23.76
CA LEU A 152 -12.74 -9.54 -25.00
C LEU A 152 -13.62 -10.79 -24.82
N GLU A 153 -13.48 -11.51 -23.70
CA GLU A 153 -14.36 -12.65 -23.36
C GLU A 153 -15.83 -12.22 -23.28
N ALA A 154 -16.11 -11.12 -22.57
CA ALA A 154 -17.47 -10.61 -22.44
C ALA A 154 -18.05 -10.19 -23.80
N GLU A 155 -17.27 -9.53 -24.64
CA GLU A 155 -17.68 -9.12 -25.98
C GLU A 155 -17.93 -10.34 -26.89
N GLN A 156 -17.06 -11.34 -26.85
CA GLN A 156 -17.24 -12.59 -27.60
C GLN A 156 -18.51 -13.33 -27.18
N LEU A 157 -18.79 -13.40 -25.88
CA LEU A 157 -20.02 -14.00 -25.37
C LEU A 157 -21.27 -13.22 -25.81
N ASN A 158 -21.20 -11.90 -25.79
CA ASN A 158 -22.29 -11.04 -26.25
C ASN A 158 -22.54 -11.19 -27.76
N GLU A 159 -21.49 -11.24 -28.58
CA GLU A 159 -21.63 -11.40 -30.03
C GLU A 159 -22.16 -12.80 -30.37
N LYS A 160 -21.75 -13.84 -29.63
CA LYS A 160 -22.33 -15.17 -29.75
C LYS A 160 -23.83 -15.16 -29.43
N ALA A 161 -24.23 -14.49 -28.35
CA ALA A 161 -25.64 -14.36 -27.98
C ALA A 161 -26.43 -13.62 -29.07
N ARG A 162 -25.90 -12.53 -29.65
CA ARG A 162 -26.52 -11.80 -30.76
C ARG A 162 -26.66 -12.64 -32.01
N CYS A 163 -25.65 -13.43 -32.37
CA CYS A 163 -25.72 -14.36 -33.51
C CYS A 163 -26.80 -15.42 -33.31
N ILE A 164 -26.85 -16.05 -32.13
CA ILE A 164 -27.89 -17.02 -31.78
C ILE A 164 -29.28 -16.38 -31.85
N GLN A 165 -29.46 -15.19 -31.27
CA GLN A 165 -30.71 -14.44 -31.32
C GLN A 165 -31.13 -14.10 -32.76
N ARG A 166 -30.19 -13.65 -33.60
CA ARG A 166 -30.47 -13.32 -35.01
C ARG A 166 -30.97 -14.54 -35.78
N VAL A 167 -30.29 -15.68 -35.63
CA VAL A 167 -30.67 -16.94 -36.29
C VAL A 167 -32.05 -17.42 -35.81
N LEU A 168 -32.30 -17.38 -34.51
CA LEU A 168 -33.60 -17.71 -33.94
C LEU A 168 -34.71 -16.80 -34.48
N SER A 169 -34.50 -15.48 -34.47
CA SER A 169 -35.47 -14.52 -35.00
C SER A 169 -35.78 -14.75 -36.48
N THR A 170 -34.77 -15.05 -37.30
CA THR A 170 -34.98 -15.38 -38.72
C THR A 170 -35.77 -16.68 -38.89
N LYS A 171 -35.46 -17.72 -38.11
CA LYS A 171 -36.22 -18.99 -38.14
C LYS A 171 -37.67 -18.77 -37.74
N VAL A 172 -37.92 -18.05 -36.64
CA VAL A 172 -39.27 -17.72 -36.16
C VAL A 172 -40.05 -16.96 -37.23
N ALA A 173 -39.45 -15.92 -37.83
CA ALA A 173 -40.09 -15.15 -38.90
C ALA A 173 -40.44 -16.03 -40.11
N SER A 174 -39.51 -16.90 -40.54
CA SER A 174 -39.75 -17.81 -41.68
C SER A 174 -40.85 -18.84 -41.42
N GLU A 175 -41.03 -19.26 -40.17
CA GLU A 175 -42.06 -20.22 -39.80
C GLU A 175 -43.44 -19.56 -39.71
N ILE A 176 -43.49 -18.31 -39.24
CA ILE A 176 -44.70 -17.47 -39.24
C ILE A 176 -45.16 -17.16 -40.68
N GLU A 177 -44.23 -16.95 -41.62
CA GLU A 177 -44.57 -16.73 -43.04
C GLU A 177 -45.11 -17.99 -43.72
N LYS A 178 -44.61 -19.18 -43.37
CA LYS A 178 -45.03 -20.46 -43.97
C LYS A 178 -46.36 -20.99 -43.44
N ASN A 179 -46.63 -20.78 -42.16
CA ASN A 179 -47.81 -21.28 -41.48
C ASN A 179 -48.60 -20.06 -40.97
N SER A 180 -49.79 -19.79 -41.53
CA SER A 180 -50.70 -18.80 -40.91
C SER A 180 -50.83 -19.15 -39.42
N PRO A 181 -50.61 -18.21 -38.49
CA PRO A 181 -50.31 -18.56 -37.11
C PRO A 181 -51.54 -19.20 -36.45
N THR A 182 -51.47 -20.51 -36.23
CA THR A 182 -52.33 -21.25 -35.30
C THR A 182 -51.57 -21.48 -33.99
N ASP A 183 -52.28 -21.55 -32.87
CA ASP A 183 -51.70 -21.74 -31.52
C ASP A 183 -50.80 -22.99 -31.42
N GLU A 184 -51.05 -24.01 -32.25
CA GLU A 184 -50.26 -25.24 -32.34
C GLU A 184 -48.88 -25.02 -33.01
N THR A 185 -48.80 -24.10 -33.98
CA THR A 185 -47.56 -23.70 -34.65
C THR A 185 -46.64 -22.93 -33.70
N MET A 186 -47.22 -22.07 -32.86
CA MET A 186 -46.50 -21.39 -31.77
C MET A 186 -45.94 -22.39 -30.76
N ASN A 187 -46.72 -23.38 -30.32
CA ASN A 187 -46.25 -24.40 -29.37
C ASN A 187 -45.10 -25.27 -29.92
N ASN A 188 -45.09 -25.57 -31.23
CA ASN A 188 -43.99 -26.31 -31.88
C ASN A 188 -42.72 -25.46 -32.12
N LEU A 189 -42.87 -24.14 -32.31
CA LEU A 189 -41.76 -23.16 -32.34
C LEU A 189 -41.01 -23.08 -31.00
N PHE A 190 -41.65 -23.48 -29.90
CA PHE A 190 -41.13 -23.34 -28.53
C PHE A 190 -40.51 -24.59 -27.90
N SER A 191 -40.06 -25.61 -28.66
CA SER A 191 -38.96 -26.47 -28.16
C SER A 191 -37.61 -25.71 -28.18
N PHE A 192 -37.66 -24.46 -27.73
CA PHE A 192 -36.59 -23.47 -27.70
C PHE A 192 -35.36 -23.99 -26.96
N SER A 193 -35.57 -24.86 -25.97
CA SER A 193 -34.50 -25.49 -25.19
C SER A 193 -33.65 -26.46 -26.01
N ASP A 194 -34.25 -27.31 -26.84
CA ASP A 194 -33.52 -28.30 -27.66
C ASP A 194 -32.83 -27.63 -28.85
N GLN A 195 -33.46 -26.62 -29.45
CA GLN A 195 -32.84 -25.83 -30.52
C GLN A 195 -31.67 -24.99 -30.01
N LEU A 196 -31.83 -24.30 -28.87
CA LEU A 196 -30.71 -23.61 -28.21
C LEU A 196 -29.58 -24.59 -27.91
N ARG A 197 -29.89 -25.76 -27.36
CA ARG A 197 -28.88 -26.78 -27.02
C ARG A 197 -28.06 -27.19 -28.24
N ASN A 198 -28.68 -27.41 -29.39
CA ASN A 198 -27.97 -27.73 -30.64
C ASN A 198 -27.11 -26.55 -31.16
N PHE A 199 -27.59 -25.31 -31.07
CA PHE A 199 -26.82 -24.12 -31.42
C PHE A 199 -25.65 -23.85 -30.45
N TYR A 200 -25.78 -24.26 -29.19
CA TYR A 200 -24.71 -24.16 -28.20
C TYR A 200 -23.63 -25.25 -28.39
N ILE A 201 -24.02 -26.46 -28.83
CA ILE A 201 -23.14 -27.63 -28.97
C ILE A 201 -22.36 -27.63 -30.30
N ASN A 202 -22.95 -27.18 -31.42
CA ASN A 202 -22.31 -27.16 -32.74
C ASN A 202 -22.23 -25.74 -33.31
N PRO A 203 -21.11 -25.02 -33.12
CA PRO A 203 -20.94 -23.68 -33.66
C PRO A 203 -20.37 -23.73 -35.09
N ASP A 204 -21.21 -23.50 -36.10
CA ASP A 204 -20.72 -23.15 -37.46
C ASP A 204 -20.26 -21.69 -37.55
N TYR A 205 -20.53 -20.88 -36.52
CA TYR A 205 -20.30 -19.44 -36.53
C TYR A 205 -19.24 -19.05 -35.49
N GLY A 206 -18.05 -18.72 -35.99
CA GLY A 206 -16.92 -18.26 -35.19
C GLY A 206 -16.31 -19.40 -34.39
N GLN A 207 -15.30 -20.06 -34.96
CA GLN A 207 -14.48 -20.98 -34.19
C GLN A 207 -13.88 -20.22 -33.01
N TYR A 208 -14.43 -20.46 -31.83
CA TYR A 208 -13.74 -20.19 -30.58
C TYR A 208 -12.43 -20.95 -30.67
N SER A 209 -11.30 -20.25 -30.66
CA SER A 209 -10.02 -20.88 -30.38
C SER A 209 -9.85 -20.87 -28.87
N PRO A 210 -10.26 -21.93 -28.14
CA PRO A 210 -9.98 -22.07 -26.70
C PRO A 210 -8.49 -21.92 -26.38
N ASN A 211 -7.63 -22.06 -27.39
CA ASN A 211 -6.19 -21.91 -27.28
C ASN A 211 -5.73 -20.45 -27.27
N TYR A 212 -6.50 -19.47 -27.74
CA TYR A 212 -6.05 -18.07 -27.72
C TYR A 212 -5.81 -17.58 -26.29
N GLN A 213 -6.72 -17.89 -25.36
CA GLN A 213 -6.58 -17.54 -23.95
C GLN A 213 -5.34 -18.19 -23.34
N LYS A 214 -5.14 -19.49 -23.59
CA LYS A 214 -3.97 -20.22 -23.09
C LYS A 214 -2.66 -19.70 -23.68
N LEU A 215 -2.63 -19.39 -24.97
CA LEU A 215 -1.44 -18.92 -25.68
C LEU A 215 -1.08 -17.49 -25.29
N PHE A 216 -2.05 -16.57 -25.27
CA PHE A 216 -1.86 -15.19 -24.84
C PHE A 216 -1.48 -15.12 -23.36
N PHE A 217 -2.16 -15.90 -22.52
CA PHE A 217 -1.83 -16.02 -21.10
C PHE A 217 -0.42 -16.56 -20.86
N ALA A 218 -0.04 -17.65 -21.52
CA ALA A 218 1.30 -18.21 -21.40
C ALA A 218 2.37 -17.23 -21.88
N GLN A 219 2.10 -16.47 -22.95
CA GLN A 219 3.02 -15.46 -23.46
C GLN A 219 3.20 -14.31 -22.47
N VAL A 220 2.11 -13.64 -22.09
CA VAL A 220 2.13 -12.47 -21.22
C VAL A 220 2.68 -12.79 -19.84
N LEU A 221 2.37 -13.98 -19.31
CA LEU A 221 2.84 -14.39 -17.99
C LEU A 221 4.30 -14.84 -18.03
N ASN A 222 4.78 -15.52 -19.09
CA ASN A 222 6.21 -15.83 -19.23
C ASN A 222 7.08 -14.59 -19.45
N GLU A 223 6.58 -13.60 -20.18
CA GLU A 223 7.30 -12.34 -20.44
C GLU A 223 7.42 -11.47 -19.18
N ASN A 224 6.44 -11.56 -18.26
CA ASN A 224 6.33 -10.69 -17.09
C ASN A 224 6.46 -11.42 -15.74
N ASP A 225 6.91 -12.68 -15.72
CA ASP A 225 7.12 -13.45 -14.49
C ASP A 225 8.34 -12.96 -13.70
N THR A 226 8.20 -11.83 -13.01
CA THR A 226 9.22 -11.35 -12.09
C THR A 226 8.98 -11.92 -10.70
N ASN A 227 9.71 -12.97 -10.34
CA ASN A 227 9.63 -13.52 -8.99
C ASN A 227 10.38 -12.64 -7.99
N ILE A 228 9.64 -11.77 -7.29
CA ILE A 228 10.17 -10.94 -6.21
C ILE A 228 10.37 -11.72 -4.91
N LYS A 229 9.63 -12.82 -4.69
CA LYS A 229 9.75 -13.60 -3.46
C LYS A 229 11.03 -14.42 -3.47
N GLY A 230 11.96 -14.04 -2.59
CA GLY A 230 13.28 -14.66 -2.46
C GLY A 230 14.43 -13.71 -2.78
N THR A 231 14.15 -12.54 -3.34
CA THR A 231 15.16 -11.52 -3.62
C THR A 231 15.58 -10.76 -2.37
N THR A 232 16.73 -10.07 -2.44
CA THR A 232 17.20 -9.16 -1.39
C THR A 232 16.21 -8.03 -1.15
N ALA A 233 15.61 -7.49 -2.21
CA ALA A 233 14.63 -6.41 -2.14
C ALA A 233 13.40 -6.80 -1.32
N TYR A 234 12.84 -7.99 -1.55
CA TYR A 234 11.70 -8.49 -0.77
C TYR A 234 12.06 -8.75 0.71
N LYS A 235 13.26 -9.30 0.96
CA LYS A 235 13.75 -9.50 2.34
C LYS A 235 13.95 -8.17 3.07
N ALA A 236 14.47 -7.16 2.38
CA ALA A 236 14.64 -5.81 2.93
C ALA A 236 13.28 -5.18 3.28
N LEU A 237 12.29 -5.27 2.37
CA LEU A 237 10.92 -4.83 2.64
C LEU A 237 10.30 -5.54 3.85
N ARG A 238 10.42 -6.87 3.93
CA ARG A 238 9.92 -7.64 5.08
C ARG A 238 10.61 -7.26 6.39
N ALA A 239 11.91 -7.00 6.36
CA ALA A 239 12.66 -6.54 7.52
C ALA A 239 12.18 -5.16 8.00
N ILE A 240 11.94 -4.21 7.08
CA ILE A 240 11.36 -2.91 7.42
C ILE A 240 9.94 -3.06 7.96
N ALA A 241 9.16 -3.99 7.42
CA ALA A 241 7.80 -4.28 7.83
C ALA A 241 7.71 -5.04 9.17
N GLU A 242 8.83 -5.50 9.73
CA GLU A 242 8.87 -6.39 10.92
C GLU A 242 8.04 -7.68 10.71
N MET A 243 8.02 -8.20 9.49
CA MET A 243 7.30 -9.42 9.11
C MET A 243 8.30 -10.57 8.93
N SER A 244 8.36 -11.47 9.91
CA SER A 244 9.16 -12.71 9.85
C SER A 244 8.62 -13.69 8.81
#